data_AF-A0A3N5F3W1-F1
#
_entry.id   AF-A0A3N5F3W1-F1
#
_cell.length_a   1.000
_cell.length_b   1.000
_cell.length_c   1.000
_cell.angle_alpha   90.00
_cell.angle_beta   90.00
_cell.angle_gamma   90.00
#
_symmetry.space_group_name_H-M   'P 1'
#
loop_
_entity.id
_entity.type
_entity.pdbx_description
1 polymer ?
#
loop_
_entity_poly.entity_id
_entity_poly.type
_entity_poly.pdbx_seq_one_letter_code
_entity_poly.pdbx_strand_id
1 'polypeptide(L)'
;MLRTLMTYCLTGALALLAGCAGGGGSTREGTGDSSGASVSDYLHSKAMQSFINGSLFEMKGDNAQAILEYQDALGYEKNSGIYYALARSYSRLGKHSLAVEAAREAVRLDPNNLDYRGTLAAAYLSAYETDTAAQEYEEIVKRDSSKLDAWYNLARLYEPRKPLRALELYEQITTRFGPEWEVMLRTAELANKLRQFGKAADALSQMTEIDPGNQALLRTLAQTYARAEKYDRALAVLQELRESNPADLDVLAEEAEIHLLRKEYRQASELFETILKQDTVSMEAKLHVGELYFAQMDKDSTLAPVTRSIFERIRDKYPQDWHAYWFLGAIGTVTHDDSLTVRNFRKVTELASWNADAWVYLSSVFLDKNNFAEVSRVLESAVKVVPEDFRVNFLLGVAYNRLERNEDAARVLERARQLNGKDVDAITQLAIVYEALKRYDETDSLYEEALRFDPANHLVLNNYSYSLAERNIQLERAREMAEKAVKARPDNASYLDTMGWVYYRLGEYREAAEYVRKAIEKGDASAVVYEHLGDILYKLDDKQGALEQWNIALQLDGNNRAL
;
A
#
# COMPACT_ATOMS: atom_id res chain seq x y z
N MET A 1 21.75 -24.12 18.56
CA MET A 1 23.13 -23.79 18.17
C MET A 1 23.59 -22.64 19.06
N LEU A 2 24.07 -22.86 20.30
CA LEU A 2 25.37 -23.38 20.76
C LEU A 2 26.60 -22.52 20.37
N ARG A 3 27.09 -21.79 21.39
CA ARG A 3 28.48 -21.37 21.71
C ARG A 3 29.18 -20.38 20.75
N THR A 4 29.99 -19.43 21.23
CA THR A 4 31.25 -19.71 21.95
C THR A 4 31.73 -18.55 22.83
N LEU A 5 32.09 -18.87 24.07
CA LEU A 5 33.01 -18.15 24.97
C LEU A 5 34.44 -18.56 24.61
N MET A 6 35.44 -17.67 24.69
CA MET A 6 36.76 -18.10 25.17
C MET A 6 37.59 -16.97 25.78
N THR A 7 37.90 -17.21 27.05
CA THR A 7 38.84 -16.53 27.94
C THR A 7 40.28 -16.86 27.55
N TYR A 8 41.21 -15.89 27.66
CA TYR A 8 42.61 -16.20 27.96
C TYR A 8 43.10 -15.34 29.12
N CYS A 9 43.92 -15.98 29.93
CA CYS A 9 44.37 -15.60 31.25
C CYS A 9 45.91 -15.66 31.26
N LEU A 10 46.49 -15.12 32.33
CA LEU A 10 47.85 -15.31 32.86
C LEU A 10 48.97 -14.30 32.54
N THR A 11 49.31 -13.57 33.63
CA THR A 11 50.63 -13.43 34.30
C THR A 11 51.73 -12.59 33.65
N GLY A 12 52.55 -11.84 34.39
CA GLY A 12 52.73 -11.74 35.83
C GLY A 12 53.56 -10.49 36.16
N ALA A 13 53.44 -9.99 37.39
CA ALA A 13 54.51 -9.97 38.42
C ALA A 13 55.56 -8.87 38.20
N LEU A 14 56.08 -8.13 39.18
CA LEU A 14 55.95 -8.01 40.63
C LEU A 14 56.68 -6.65 40.89
N ALA A 15 56.14 -5.72 41.69
CA ALA A 15 56.58 -5.42 43.06
C ALA A 15 57.92 -4.62 43.14
N LEU A 16 58.21 -3.69 44.06
CA LEU A 16 57.81 -3.47 45.45
C LEU A 16 58.04 -1.99 45.83
N LEU A 17 57.25 -1.51 46.81
CA LEU A 17 57.57 -0.80 48.08
C LEU A 17 58.58 0.38 48.05
N ALA A 18 58.56 1.38 48.94
CA ALA A 18 57.84 1.83 50.13
C ALA A 18 58.41 3.25 50.39
N GLY A 19 57.92 4.13 51.25
CA GLY A 19 56.91 4.10 52.28
C GLY A 19 56.95 5.43 53.06
N CYS A 20 55.78 5.79 53.55
CA CYS A 20 55.42 6.41 54.84
C CYS A 20 56.14 7.64 55.46
N ALA A 21 55.26 8.43 56.08
CA ALA A 21 55.40 9.37 57.20
C ALA A 21 55.88 10.78 56.84
N GLY A 22 55.28 11.89 57.30
CA GLY A 22 54.21 12.11 58.27
C GLY A 22 54.45 13.46 58.97
N GLY A 23 53.40 14.22 59.26
CA GLY A 23 53.36 15.19 60.37
C GLY A 23 53.57 16.69 60.08
N GLY A 24 52.53 17.46 60.37
CA GLY A 24 52.60 18.54 61.37
C GLY A 24 53.06 19.95 60.97
N GLY A 25 52.07 20.85 60.80
CA GLY A 25 51.95 22.19 61.40
C GLY A 25 53.15 23.16 61.44
N SER A 26 52.99 24.35 60.86
CA SER A 26 52.89 25.64 61.60
C SER A 26 53.20 26.84 60.70
N THR A 27 52.49 27.91 61.00
CA THR A 27 52.50 29.25 60.43
C THR A 27 53.83 29.98 60.56
N ARG A 28 54.18 30.78 59.55
CA ARG A 28 54.98 32.01 59.72
C ARG A 28 54.55 33.06 58.72
N GLU A 29 53.98 34.14 59.23
CA GLU A 29 53.89 35.43 58.53
C GLU A 29 55.29 35.99 58.30
N GLY A 30 55.52 36.51 57.10
CA GLY A 30 56.68 37.30 56.72
C GLY A 30 56.22 38.38 55.74
N THR A 31 56.36 39.62 56.17
CA THR A 31 56.01 40.89 55.51
C THR A 31 56.99 41.29 54.40
N GLY A 32 56.48 42.02 53.40
CA GLY A 32 57.24 42.78 52.37
C GLY A 32 57.33 41.98 51.07
N ASP A 33 56.94 42.45 49.89
CA ASP A 33 57.18 43.77 49.31
C ASP A 33 56.32 43.94 48.04
N SER A 34 55.94 45.17 47.70
CA SER A 34 55.12 45.49 46.53
C SER A 34 56.00 45.71 45.29
N SER A 35 56.08 44.73 44.40
CA SER A 35 56.24 44.94 42.96
C SER A 35 56.09 43.62 42.19
N GLY A 36 55.10 43.54 41.32
CA GLY A 36 54.91 42.40 40.42
C GLY A 36 53.45 42.25 40.07
N ALA A 37 53.08 42.67 38.85
CA ALA A 37 51.90 42.08 38.21
C ALA A 37 52.08 40.56 38.31
N SER A 38 51.08 39.87 38.85
CA SER A 38 51.20 38.44 39.04
C SER A 38 51.42 37.79 37.67
N VAL A 39 52.14 36.66 37.61
CA VAL A 39 52.27 35.90 36.35
C VAL A 39 50.90 35.63 35.72
N SER A 40 49.85 35.51 36.54
CA SER A 40 48.46 35.42 36.13
C SER A 40 47.96 36.64 35.36
N ASP A 41 48.27 37.87 35.81
CA ASP A 41 47.82 39.10 35.15
C ASP A 41 48.49 39.29 33.79
N TYR A 42 49.76 38.88 33.68
CA TYR A 42 50.49 38.88 32.42
C TYR A 42 49.91 37.89 31.41
N LEU A 43 49.64 36.65 31.85
CA LEU A 43 49.02 35.62 31.01
C LEU A 43 47.60 36.02 30.57
N HIS A 44 46.80 36.57 31.48
CA HIS A 44 45.46 37.08 31.16
C HIS A 44 45.50 38.21 30.11
N SER A 45 46.43 39.16 30.26
CA SER A 45 46.60 40.26 29.30
C SER A 45 47.01 39.75 27.92
N LYS A 46 47.87 38.72 27.85
CA LYS A 46 48.26 38.07 26.59
C LYS A 46 47.10 37.31 25.95
N ALA A 47 46.35 36.54 26.73
CA ALA A 47 45.15 35.85 26.27
C ALA A 47 44.12 36.84 25.69
N MET A 48 43.88 37.96 26.38
CA MET A 48 42.95 39.00 25.94
C MET A 48 43.39 39.65 24.63
N GLN A 49 44.68 39.95 24.48
CA GLN A 49 45.22 40.52 23.24
C GLN A 49 44.99 39.58 22.05
N SER A 50 45.36 38.31 22.17
CA SER A 50 45.15 37.31 21.12
C SER A 50 43.65 37.08 20.85
N PHE A 51 42.79 37.09 21.88
CA PHE A 51 41.34 37.00 21.69
C PHE A 51 40.74 38.20 20.92
N ILE A 52 41.20 39.42 21.19
CA ILE A 52 40.78 40.63 20.44
C ILE A 52 41.22 40.53 18.98
N ASN A 53 42.47 40.12 18.72
CA ASN A 53 42.97 39.90 17.36
C ASN A 53 42.12 38.86 16.61
N GLY A 54 41.84 37.72 17.27
CA GLY A 54 41.00 36.68 16.69
C GLY A 54 39.61 37.18 16.33
N SER A 55 39.00 37.98 17.21
CA SER A 55 37.69 38.60 16.97
C SER A 55 37.71 39.60 15.82
N LEU A 56 38.80 40.36 15.64
CA LEU A 56 38.98 41.26 14.50
C LEU A 56 39.09 40.49 13.17
N PHE A 57 39.79 39.34 13.16
CA PHE A 57 39.84 38.48 11.97
C PHE A 57 38.48 37.83 11.69
N GLU A 58 37.76 37.39 12.73
CA GLU A 58 36.39 36.86 12.61
C GLU A 58 35.45 37.89 11.95
N MET A 59 35.51 39.16 12.40
CA MET A 59 34.71 40.26 11.83
C MET A 59 35.06 40.55 10.36
N LYS A 60 36.31 40.31 9.95
CA LYS A 60 36.76 40.45 8.55
C LYS A 60 36.41 39.23 7.69
N GLY A 61 35.82 38.18 8.28
CA GLY A 61 35.50 36.92 7.61
C GLY A 61 36.67 35.94 7.50
N ASP A 62 37.85 36.29 8.02
CA ASP A 62 39.03 35.42 8.03
C ASP A 62 39.01 34.47 9.23
N ASN A 63 38.15 33.45 9.13
CA ASN A 63 37.95 32.48 10.19
C ASN A 63 39.20 31.60 10.42
N ALA A 64 40.07 31.43 9.43
CA ALA A 64 41.28 30.63 9.57
C ALA A 64 42.29 31.34 10.47
N GLN A 65 42.51 32.63 10.24
CA GLN A 65 43.40 33.43 11.08
C GLN A 65 42.80 33.67 12.47
N ALA A 66 41.47 33.85 12.55
CA ALA A 66 40.77 33.94 13.83
C ALA A 66 41.02 32.72 14.72
N ILE A 67 40.94 31.51 14.15
CA ILE A 67 41.22 30.26 14.88
C ILE A 67 42.64 30.23 15.45
N LEU A 68 43.64 30.66 14.69
CA LEU A 68 45.04 30.66 15.17
C LEU A 68 45.21 31.58 16.37
N GLU A 69 44.65 32.79 16.31
CA GLU A 69 44.68 33.75 17.42
C GLU A 69 43.90 33.25 18.63
N TYR A 70 42.76 32.58 18.44
CA TYR A 70 42.02 31.95 19.54
C TYR A 70 42.75 30.76 20.16
N GLN A 71 43.45 29.95 19.36
CA GLN A 71 44.30 28.86 19.87
C GLN A 71 45.50 29.39 20.66
N ASP A 72 46.13 30.47 20.19
CA ASP A 72 47.19 31.18 20.91
C ASP A 72 46.67 31.74 22.24
N ALA A 73 45.49 32.37 22.23
CA ALA A 73 44.83 32.85 23.45
C ALA A 73 44.60 31.73 24.49
N LEU A 74 44.15 30.54 24.05
CA LEU A 74 43.98 29.35 24.89
C LEU A 74 45.29 28.77 25.42
N GLY A 75 46.43 29.08 24.77
CA GLY A 75 47.77 28.74 25.25
C GLY A 75 48.17 29.51 26.52
N TYR A 76 47.62 30.72 26.71
CA TYR A 76 47.85 31.53 27.91
C TYR A 76 46.78 31.32 28.98
N GLU A 77 45.50 31.23 28.60
CA GLU A 77 44.39 31.10 29.54
C GLU A 77 43.24 30.26 28.97
N LYS A 78 42.77 29.27 29.73
CA LYS A 78 41.55 28.53 29.41
C LYS A 78 40.32 29.34 29.80
N ASN A 79 39.52 29.76 28.82
CA ASN A 79 38.35 30.60 29.03
C ASN A 79 37.17 30.15 28.17
N SER A 80 35.96 30.10 28.73
CA SER A 80 34.74 29.65 28.05
C SER A 80 34.40 30.51 26.83
N GLY A 81 34.61 31.83 26.91
CA GLY A 81 34.36 32.77 25.80
C GLY A 81 35.27 32.54 24.60
N ILE A 82 36.53 32.16 24.82
CA ILE A 82 37.48 31.85 23.74
C ILE A 82 37.10 30.53 23.06
N TYR A 83 36.77 29.49 23.84
CA TYR A 83 36.26 28.23 23.31
C TYR A 83 34.96 28.42 22.51
N TYR A 84 34.06 29.30 22.95
CA TYR A 84 32.84 29.65 22.24
C TYR A 84 33.12 30.31 20.87
N ALA A 85 34.03 31.29 20.82
CA ALA A 85 34.42 31.94 19.57
C ALA A 85 35.14 30.99 18.61
N LEU A 86 35.98 30.10 19.15
CA LEU A 86 36.66 29.06 18.41
C LEU A 86 35.67 28.07 17.79
N ALA A 87 34.65 27.63 18.54
CA ALA A 87 33.60 26.75 18.04
C ALA A 87 32.84 27.35 16.85
N ARG A 88 32.42 28.61 16.95
CA ARG A 88 31.75 29.33 15.86
C ARG A 88 32.62 29.44 14.62
N SER A 89 33.91 29.74 14.79
CA SER A 89 34.87 29.84 13.69
C SER A 89 35.12 28.49 13.01
N TYR A 90 35.24 27.40 13.78
CA TYR A 90 35.32 26.04 13.23
C TYR A 90 34.06 25.64 12.47
N SER A 91 32.86 25.96 13.00
CA SER A 91 31.59 25.70 12.31
C SER A 91 31.53 26.42 10.95
N ARG A 92 31.95 27.68 10.87
CA ARG A 92 31.98 28.43 9.59
C ARG A 92 32.95 27.84 8.56
N LEU A 93 34.03 27.18 8.99
CA LEU A 93 34.97 26.48 8.12
C LEU A 93 34.57 25.02 7.82
N GLY A 94 33.41 24.55 8.29
CA GLY A 94 32.98 23.16 8.12
C GLY A 94 33.81 22.13 8.91
N LYS A 95 34.59 22.57 9.90
CA LYS A 95 35.40 21.70 10.76
C LYS A 95 34.57 21.14 11.91
N HIS A 96 33.59 20.30 11.59
CA HIS A 96 32.52 19.87 12.51
C HIS A 96 33.02 19.24 13.81
N SER A 97 33.97 18.29 13.75
CA SER A 97 34.50 17.63 14.95
C SER A 97 35.18 18.61 15.91
N LEU A 98 35.99 19.53 15.37
CA LEU A 98 36.67 20.55 16.18
C LEU A 98 35.69 21.59 16.74
N ALA A 99 34.62 21.91 16.00
CA ALA A 99 33.56 22.78 16.48
C ALA A 99 32.84 22.17 17.69
N VAL A 100 32.53 20.87 17.64
CA VAL A 100 31.91 20.12 18.75
C VAL A 100 32.83 20.10 19.97
N GLU A 101 34.11 19.80 19.79
CA GLU A 101 35.11 19.79 20.87
C GLU A 101 35.21 21.16 21.56
N ALA A 102 35.37 22.23 20.78
CA ALA A 102 35.46 23.59 21.32
C ALA A 102 34.17 24.02 22.02
N ALA A 103 33.00 23.73 21.42
CA ALA A 103 31.71 24.08 22.03
C ALA A 103 31.45 23.31 23.34
N ARG A 104 31.87 22.03 23.40
CA ARG A 104 31.76 21.21 24.61
C ARG A 104 32.60 21.77 25.75
N GLU A 105 33.81 22.24 25.46
CA GLU A 105 34.66 22.90 26.46
C GLU A 105 34.08 24.24 26.93
N ALA A 106 33.48 25.02 26.04
CA ALA A 106 32.78 26.26 26.41
C ALA A 106 31.65 25.99 27.42
N VAL A 107 30.80 24.99 27.14
CA VAL A 107 29.71 24.57 28.04
C VAL A 107 30.23 23.93 29.33
N ARG A 108 31.35 23.20 29.29
CA ARG A 108 31.96 22.59 30.50
C ARG A 108 32.47 23.66 31.47
N LEU A 109 33.05 24.74 30.95
CA LEU A 109 33.60 25.85 31.74
C LEU A 109 32.51 26.81 32.25
N ASP A 110 31.45 27.03 31.48
CA ASP A 110 30.28 27.78 31.92
C ASP A 110 28.97 27.05 31.54
N PRO A 111 28.49 26.13 32.40
CA PRO A 111 27.31 25.32 32.11
C PRO A 111 25.99 26.09 32.11
N ASN A 112 25.97 27.33 32.61
CA ASN A 112 24.76 28.14 32.78
C ASN A 112 24.50 29.06 31.57
N ASN A 113 25.51 29.29 30.73
CA ASN A 113 25.35 30.09 29.54
C ASN A 113 24.61 29.32 28.42
N LEU A 114 23.38 29.75 28.14
CA LEU A 114 22.52 29.09 27.16
C LEU A 114 22.96 29.32 25.71
N ASP A 115 23.68 30.39 25.42
CA ASP A 115 24.18 30.66 24.07
C ASP A 115 25.33 29.72 23.71
N TYR A 116 26.12 29.32 24.71
CA TYR A 116 27.15 28.29 24.55
C TYR A 116 26.53 26.92 24.28
N ARG A 117 25.45 26.57 24.99
CA ARG A 117 24.66 25.36 24.71
C ARG A 117 24.02 25.39 23.33
N GLY A 118 23.47 26.53 22.91
CA GLY A 118 22.91 26.69 21.57
C GLY A 118 23.96 26.47 20.47
N THR A 119 25.19 26.97 20.69
CA THR A 119 26.31 26.74 19.78
C THR A 119 26.76 25.28 19.77
N LEU A 120 26.76 24.61 20.92
CA LEU A 120 27.02 23.17 21.00
C LEU A 120 25.96 22.36 20.25
N ALA A 121 24.68 22.68 20.42
CA ALA A 121 23.58 22.05 19.69
C ALA A 121 23.73 22.23 18.17
N ALA A 122 24.06 23.45 17.71
CA ALA A 122 24.31 23.74 16.30
C ALA A 122 25.55 23.03 15.74
N ALA A 123 26.60 22.88 16.55
CA ALA A 123 27.80 22.11 16.18
C ALA A 123 27.46 20.62 16.02
N TYR A 124 26.69 20.03 16.95
CA TYR A 124 26.20 18.65 16.83
C TYR A 124 25.33 18.46 15.58
N LEU A 125 24.43 19.39 15.28
CA LEU A 125 23.64 19.37 14.05
C LEU A 125 24.51 19.34 12.79
N SER A 126 25.53 20.20 12.74
CA SER A 126 26.47 20.28 11.62
C SER A 126 27.31 19.00 11.49
N ALA A 127 27.52 18.26 12.59
CA ALA A 127 28.18 16.97 12.63
C ALA A 127 27.24 15.78 12.36
N TYR A 128 25.97 16.01 12.01
CA TYR A 128 24.93 14.99 11.84
C TYR A 128 24.61 14.19 13.12
N GLU A 129 24.97 14.70 14.30
CA GLU A 129 24.66 14.10 15.60
C GLU A 129 23.32 14.64 16.13
N THR A 130 22.21 14.18 15.56
CA THR A 130 20.88 14.76 15.85
C THR A 130 20.37 14.50 17.27
N ASP A 131 20.72 13.36 17.88
CA ASP A 131 20.23 13.01 19.22
C ASP A 131 20.91 13.86 20.31
N THR A 132 22.22 14.10 20.18
CA THR A 132 22.96 14.95 21.12
C THR A 132 22.59 16.41 20.94
N ALA A 133 22.35 16.88 19.70
CA ALA A 133 21.79 18.19 19.46
C ALA A 133 20.42 18.38 20.15
N ALA A 134 19.54 17.38 20.08
CA ALA A 134 18.22 17.44 20.71
C ALA A 134 18.33 17.55 22.24
N GLN A 135 19.23 16.79 22.87
CA GLN A 135 19.48 16.85 24.32
C GLN A 135 19.90 18.26 24.77
N GLU A 136 20.76 18.93 24.00
CA GLU A 136 21.18 20.30 24.32
C GLU A 136 20.01 21.30 24.19
N TYR A 137 19.17 21.18 23.16
CA TYR A 137 17.97 22.02 23.03
C TYR A 137 16.93 21.73 24.13
N GLU A 138 16.78 20.48 24.58
CA GLU A 138 15.93 20.15 25.73
C GLU A 138 16.39 20.86 27.00
N GLU A 139 17.69 20.89 27.27
CA GLU A 139 18.25 21.60 28.42
C GLU A 139 18.11 23.12 28.29
N ILE A 140 18.21 23.68 27.08
CA ILE A 140 17.94 25.12 26.83
C ILE A 140 16.48 25.45 27.16
N VAL A 141 15.54 24.71 26.58
CA VAL A 141 14.10 24.92 26.77
C VAL A 141 13.67 24.74 28.22
N LYS A 142 14.27 23.78 28.93
CA LYS A 142 14.01 23.51 30.36
C LYS A 142 14.45 24.65 31.27
N ARG A 143 15.55 25.34 30.94
CA ARG A 143 16.11 26.43 31.73
C ARG A 143 15.52 27.78 31.37
N ASP A 144 15.29 28.00 30.08
CA ASP A 144 14.68 29.21 29.56
C ASP A 144 13.62 28.85 28.52
N SER A 145 12.40 28.74 29.00
CA SER A 145 11.24 28.42 28.17
C SER A 145 10.82 29.56 27.23
N SER A 146 11.45 30.75 27.30
CA SER A 146 11.12 31.90 26.46
C SER A 146 11.84 31.93 25.10
N LYS A 147 12.79 31.02 24.86
CA LYS A 147 13.55 30.97 23.58
C LYS A 147 12.80 30.20 22.49
N LEU A 148 12.02 30.90 21.66
CA LEU A 148 11.28 30.32 20.52
C LEU A 148 12.17 29.45 19.61
N ASP A 149 13.35 29.95 19.21
CA ASP A 149 14.27 29.24 18.31
C ASP A 149 14.70 27.88 18.87
N ALA A 150 14.89 27.77 20.19
CA ALA A 150 15.28 26.51 20.82
C ALA A 150 14.15 25.48 20.78
N TRP A 151 12.91 25.93 21.04
CA TRP A 151 11.72 25.08 20.91
C TRP A 151 11.52 24.61 19.47
N TYR A 152 11.61 25.53 18.50
CA TYR A 152 11.42 25.20 17.08
C TYR A 152 12.48 24.23 16.58
N ASN A 153 13.76 24.47 16.88
CA ASN A 153 14.84 23.55 16.49
C ASN A 153 14.71 22.17 17.15
N LEU A 154 14.26 22.11 18.41
CA LEU A 154 13.96 20.84 19.08
C LEU A 154 12.82 20.08 18.38
N ALA A 155 11.73 20.76 18.04
CA ALA A 155 10.60 20.16 17.33
C ALA A 155 11.03 19.63 15.95
N ARG A 156 11.79 20.42 15.18
CA ARG A 156 12.37 20.02 13.88
C ARG A 156 13.24 18.78 13.97
N LEU A 157 14.08 18.68 15.00
CA LEU A 157 14.93 17.51 15.24
C LEU A 157 14.14 16.24 15.52
N TYR A 158 12.95 16.36 16.10
CA TYR A 158 12.08 15.24 16.43
C TYR A 158 11.19 14.77 15.28
N GLU A 159 10.98 15.56 14.22
CA GLU A 159 10.14 15.15 13.09
C GLU A 159 10.49 13.76 12.52
N PRO A 160 11.77 13.41 12.24
CA PRO A 160 12.07 12.17 11.54
C PRO A 160 11.92 10.91 12.40
N ARG A 161 12.20 11.03 13.71
CA ARG A 161 12.30 9.86 14.63
C ARG A 161 11.17 9.80 15.65
N LYS A 162 10.61 10.94 16.02
CA LYS A 162 9.58 11.10 17.06
C LYS A 162 8.49 12.09 16.59
N PRO A 163 7.80 11.82 15.47
CA PRO A 163 6.91 12.79 14.82
C PRO A 163 5.73 13.21 15.71
N LEU A 164 5.18 12.33 16.54
CA LEU A 164 4.14 12.69 17.51
C LEU A 164 4.64 13.70 18.54
N ARG A 165 5.88 13.50 19.03
CA ARG A 165 6.49 14.42 20.01
C ARG A 165 6.82 15.77 19.37
N ALA A 166 7.30 15.78 18.13
CA ALA A 166 7.50 17.03 17.38
C ALA A 166 6.19 17.82 17.26
N LEU A 167 5.08 17.14 16.97
CA LEU A 167 3.77 17.78 16.87
C LEU A 167 3.31 18.39 18.21
N GLU A 168 3.50 17.69 19.33
CA GLU A 168 3.23 18.24 20.67
C GLU A 168 4.09 19.48 20.98
N LEU A 169 5.35 19.49 20.53
CA LEU A 169 6.23 20.66 20.71
C LEU A 169 5.76 21.84 19.88
N TYR A 170 5.32 21.63 18.64
CA TYR A 170 4.72 22.71 17.84
C TYR A 170 3.46 23.29 18.48
N GLU A 171 2.58 22.44 19.04
CA GLU A 171 1.41 22.91 19.78
C GLU A 171 1.78 23.75 21.01
N GLN A 172 2.84 23.34 21.73
CA GLN A 172 3.36 24.11 22.87
C GLN A 172 3.96 25.44 22.43
N ILE A 173 4.64 25.48 21.28
CA ILE A 173 5.15 26.72 20.68
C ILE A 173 3.98 27.66 20.38
N THR A 174 2.97 27.19 19.65
CA THR A 174 1.80 28.01 19.30
C THR A 174 1.06 28.52 20.54
N THR A 175 0.90 27.68 21.57
CA THR A 175 0.23 28.08 22.83
C THR A 175 1.01 29.15 23.58
N ARG A 176 2.35 29.10 23.53
CA ARG A 176 3.23 29.97 24.32
C ARG A 176 3.54 31.29 23.63
N PHE A 177 3.84 31.24 22.33
CA PHE A 177 4.33 32.37 21.56
C PHE A 177 3.28 32.96 20.63
N GLY A 178 2.17 32.24 20.40
CA GLY A 178 1.16 32.58 19.42
C GLY A 178 1.36 31.86 18.08
N PRO A 179 0.43 32.07 17.13
CA PRO A 179 0.47 31.47 15.81
C PRO A 179 1.60 32.06 14.96
N GLU A 180 2.70 31.32 14.83
CA GLU A 180 3.80 31.64 13.93
C GLU A 180 3.69 30.86 12.62
N TRP A 181 3.78 31.54 11.47
CA TRP A 181 3.55 30.95 10.15
C TRP A 181 4.37 29.68 9.91
N GLU A 182 5.68 29.73 10.18
CA GLU A 182 6.58 28.59 9.96
C GLU A 182 6.23 27.39 10.85
N VAL A 183 5.83 27.64 12.10
CA VAL A 183 5.39 26.60 13.04
C VAL A 183 4.09 25.95 12.55
N MET A 184 3.14 26.75 12.08
CA MET A 184 1.84 26.26 11.61
C MET A 184 1.96 25.47 10.31
N LEU A 185 2.80 25.92 9.38
CA LEU A 185 3.10 25.17 8.16
C LEU A 185 3.68 23.79 8.49
N ARG A 186 4.68 23.73 9.39
CA ARG A 186 5.25 22.44 9.84
C ARG A 186 4.25 21.57 10.57
N THR A 187 3.42 22.16 11.42
CA THR A 187 2.32 21.47 12.12
C THR A 187 1.36 20.83 11.12
N ALA A 188 0.92 21.59 10.12
CA ALA A 188 -0.01 21.12 9.08
C ALA A 188 0.61 19.98 8.24
N GLU A 189 1.84 20.14 7.76
CA GLU A 189 2.56 19.13 6.97
C GLU A 189 2.73 17.83 7.75
N LEU A 190 3.20 17.92 9.00
CA LEU A 190 3.45 16.77 9.85
C LEU A 190 2.16 16.07 10.27
N ALA A 191 1.14 16.82 10.68
CA ALA A 191 -0.16 16.28 11.04
C ALA A 191 -0.83 15.58 9.84
N ASN A 192 -0.72 16.12 8.63
CA ASN A 192 -1.20 15.47 7.41
C ASN A 192 -0.50 14.14 7.15
N LYS A 193 0.84 14.07 7.27
CA LYS A 193 1.61 12.82 7.14
C LYS A 193 1.18 11.77 8.18
N LEU A 194 0.85 12.21 9.38
CA LEU A 194 0.36 11.36 10.47
C LEU A 194 -1.14 11.04 10.39
N ARG A 195 -1.84 11.49 9.33
CA ARG A 195 -3.29 11.36 9.16
C ARG A 195 -4.11 12.00 10.29
N GLN A 196 -3.54 12.95 11.02
CA GLN A 196 -4.23 13.77 12.02
C GLN A 196 -4.85 15.00 11.34
N PHE A 197 -5.78 14.74 10.41
CA PHE A 197 -6.37 15.78 9.55
C PHE A 197 -7.06 16.90 10.34
N GLY A 198 -7.64 16.59 11.50
CA GLY A 198 -8.22 17.60 12.38
C GLY A 198 -7.22 18.68 12.81
N LYS A 199 -6.02 18.26 13.26
CA LYS A 199 -4.95 19.19 13.67
C LYS A 199 -4.33 19.91 12.50
N ALA A 200 -4.15 19.22 11.37
CA ALA A 200 -3.68 19.85 10.14
C ALA A 200 -4.63 20.97 9.70
N ALA A 201 -5.94 20.73 9.74
CA ALA A 201 -6.94 21.73 9.40
C ALA A 201 -6.95 22.91 10.39
N ASP A 202 -6.79 22.66 11.70
CA ASP A 202 -6.75 23.73 12.69
C ASP A 202 -5.51 24.63 12.49
N ALA A 203 -4.35 24.06 12.16
CA ALA A 203 -3.14 24.83 11.82
C ALA A 203 -3.31 25.64 10.52
N LEU A 204 -3.86 25.03 9.46
CA LEU A 204 -4.16 25.71 8.19
C LEU A 204 -5.19 26.84 8.39
N SER A 205 -6.20 26.64 9.24
CA SER A 205 -7.21 27.64 9.56
C SER A 205 -6.60 28.88 10.23
N GLN A 206 -5.65 28.69 11.13
CA GLN A 206 -4.90 29.81 11.70
C GLN A 206 -4.04 30.51 10.63
N MET A 207 -3.49 29.76 9.66
CA MET A 207 -2.70 30.36 8.57
C MET A 207 -3.58 31.25 7.68
N THR A 208 -4.84 30.85 7.44
CA THR A 208 -5.79 31.67 6.67
C THR A 208 -6.23 32.92 7.41
N GLU A 209 -6.13 32.98 8.74
CA GLU A 209 -6.38 34.23 9.49
C GLU A 209 -5.25 35.26 9.26
N ILE A 210 -4.02 34.78 9.01
CA ILE A 210 -2.85 35.62 8.71
C ILE A 210 -2.87 36.10 7.25
N ASP A 211 -3.23 35.22 6.32
CA ASP A 211 -3.32 35.51 4.88
C ASP A 211 -4.68 35.07 4.29
N PRO A 212 -5.78 35.82 4.55
CA PRO A 212 -7.13 35.42 4.13
C PRO A 212 -7.35 35.37 2.62
N GLY A 213 -6.54 36.10 1.84
CA GLY A 213 -6.69 36.15 0.38
C GLY A 213 -6.08 34.95 -0.36
N ASN A 214 -5.40 34.05 0.36
CA ASN A 214 -4.62 32.99 -0.24
C ASN A 214 -5.50 31.82 -0.70
N GLN A 215 -5.92 31.87 -1.97
CA GLN A 215 -6.79 30.88 -2.59
C GLN A 215 -6.24 29.45 -2.50
N ALA A 216 -4.92 29.27 -2.67
CA ALA A 216 -4.28 27.95 -2.58
C ALA A 216 -4.34 27.38 -1.16
N LEU A 217 -4.16 28.24 -0.15
CA LEU A 217 -4.25 27.86 1.26
C LEU A 217 -5.70 27.52 1.65
N LEU A 218 -6.68 28.33 1.24
CA LEU A 218 -8.09 28.07 1.44
C LEU A 218 -8.52 26.74 0.82
N ARG A 219 -8.08 26.44 -0.42
CA ARG A 219 -8.36 25.15 -1.06
C ARG A 219 -7.75 23.98 -0.27
N THR A 220 -6.49 24.11 0.15
CA THR A 220 -5.82 23.10 0.98
C THR A 220 -6.56 22.90 2.31
N LEU A 221 -7.06 23.97 2.92
CA LEU A 221 -7.86 23.91 4.14
C LEU A 221 -9.19 23.17 3.93
N ALA A 222 -9.93 23.49 2.86
CA ALA A 222 -11.18 22.81 2.53
C ALA A 222 -10.99 21.30 2.34
N GLN A 223 -10.00 20.90 1.55
CA GLN A 223 -9.65 19.48 1.34
C GLN A 223 -9.24 18.80 2.64
N THR A 224 -8.48 19.48 3.50
CA THR A 224 -8.06 18.93 4.80
C THR A 224 -9.24 18.81 5.76
N TYR A 225 -10.18 19.77 5.76
CA TYR A 225 -11.44 19.66 6.51
C TYR A 225 -12.29 18.48 6.03
N ALA A 226 -12.40 18.27 4.71
CA ALA A 226 -13.13 17.14 4.15
C ALA A 226 -12.53 15.79 4.60
N ARG A 227 -11.19 15.65 4.56
CA ARG A 227 -10.48 14.45 5.08
C ARG A 227 -10.60 14.27 6.59
N ALA A 228 -10.77 15.37 7.33
CA ALA A 228 -11.05 15.36 8.76
C ALA A 228 -12.53 15.08 9.07
N GLU A 229 -13.37 14.82 8.07
CA GLU A 229 -14.82 14.65 8.17
C GLU A 229 -15.54 15.87 8.76
N LYS A 230 -14.88 17.05 8.76
CA LYS A 230 -15.44 18.34 9.19
C LYS A 230 -16.15 19.00 8.01
N TYR A 231 -17.13 18.32 7.42
CA TYR A 231 -17.73 18.70 6.12
C TYR A 231 -18.37 20.08 6.10
N ASP A 232 -19.06 20.50 7.17
CA ASP A 232 -19.67 21.84 7.23
C ASP A 232 -18.63 22.95 7.14
N ARG A 233 -17.45 22.75 7.76
CA ARG A 233 -16.33 23.71 7.66
C ARG A 233 -15.70 23.69 6.28
N ALA A 234 -15.55 22.52 5.67
CA ALA A 234 -15.04 22.40 4.30
C ALA A 234 -15.95 23.16 3.31
N LEU A 235 -17.27 22.95 3.40
CA LEU A 235 -18.25 23.64 2.55
C LEU A 235 -18.25 25.16 2.76
N ALA A 236 -18.08 25.64 4.01
CA ALA A 236 -17.97 27.06 4.28
C ALA A 236 -16.74 27.71 3.60
N VAL A 237 -15.58 27.04 3.63
CA VAL A 237 -14.36 27.51 2.96
C VAL A 237 -14.51 27.46 1.43
N LEU A 238 -15.16 26.42 0.88
CA LEU A 238 -15.45 26.34 -0.56
C LEU A 238 -16.45 27.41 -1.01
N GLN A 239 -17.42 27.76 -0.17
CA GLN A 239 -18.33 28.86 -0.45
C GLN A 239 -17.57 30.19 -0.58
N GLU A 240 -16.61 30.46 0.30
CA GLU A 240 -15.76 31.66 0.23
C GLU A 240 -14.94 31.68 -1.08
N LEU A 241 -14.31 30.56 -1.44
CA LEU A 241 -13.61 30.42 -2.72
C LEU A 241 -14.55 30.70 -3.90
N ARG A 242 -15.78 30.19 -3.85
CA ARG A 242 -16.80 30.37 -4.88
C ARG A 242 -17.32 31.80 -4.99
N GLU A 243 -17.36 32.56 -3.90
CA GLU A 243 -17.74 33.98 -3.94
C GLU A 243 -16.73 34.81 -4.75
N SER A 244 -15.44 34.42 -4.71
CA SER A 244 -14.39 35.06 -5.50
C SER A 244 -14.38 34.62 -6.97
N ASN A 245 -14.70 33.36 -7.25
CA ASN A 245 -14.79 32.80 -8.59
C ASN A 245 -15.91 31.75 -8.68
N PRO A 246 -17.16 32.17 -9.00
CA PRO A 246 -18.32 31.27 -9.04
C PRO A 246 -18.23 30.17 -10.11
N ALA A 247 -17.32 30.32 -11.08
CA ALA A 247 -17.10 29.37 -12.16
C ALA A 247 -15.81 28.54 -11.96
N ASP A 248 -15.18 28.59 -10.79
CA ASP A 248 -14.04 27.72 -10.47
C ASP A 248 -14.48 26.25 -10.41
N LEU A 249 -14.08 25.50 -11.43
CA LEU A 249 -14.48 24.12 -11.62
C LEU A 249 -13.97 23.20 -10.51
N ASP A 250 -12.77 23.46 -10.02
CA ASP A 250 -12.16 22.62 -8.98
C ASP A 250 -12.92 22.79 -7.67
N VAL A 251 -13.35 24.03 -7.36
CA VAL A 251 -14.16 24.33 -6.16
C VAL A 251 -15.53 23.65 -6.26
N LEU A 252 -16.19 23.71 -7.42
CA LEU A 252 -17.47 23.04 -7.63
C LEU A 252 -17.35 21.51 -7.53
N ALA A 253 -16.25 20.93 -8.03
CA ALA A 253 -16.00 19.50 -7.95
C ALA A 253 -15.73 19.05 -6.50
N GLU A 254 -14.92 19.80 -5.75
CA GLU A 254 -14.65 19.56 -4.33
C GLU A 254 -15.93 19.66 -3.48
N GLU A 255 -16.79 20.64 -3.75
CA GLU A 255 -18.08 20.82 -3.07
C GLU A 255 -19.01 19.63 -3.31
N ALA A 256 -19.08 19.20 -4.57
CA ALA A 256 -19.92 18.08 -4.96
C ALA A 256 -19.40 16.74 -4.42
N GLU A 257 -18.08 16.54 -4.33
CA GLU A 257 -17.46 15.39 -3.65
C GLU A 257 -17.84 15.35 -2.17
N ILE A 258 -17.79 16.49 -1.46
CA ILE A 258 -18.21 16.57 -0.06
C ILE A 258 -19.69 16.21 0.10
N HIS A 259 -20.55 16.70 -0.79
CA HIS A 259 -21.97 16.31 -0.79
C HIS A 259 -22.15 14.80 -1.04
N LEU A 260 -21.37 14.18 -1.93
CA LEU A 260 -21.37 12.73 -2.11
C LEU A 260 -20.95 11.98 -0.83
N LEU A 261 -19.90 12.43 -0.15
CA LEU A 261 -19.44 11.84 1.12
C LEU A 261 -20.51 11.96 2.22
N ARG A 262 -21.29 13.04 2.21
CA ARG A 262 -22.46 13.24 3.08
C ARG A 262 -23.73 12.50 2.65
N LYS A 263 -23.70 11.81 1.50
CA LYS A 263 -24.87 11.17 0.86
C LYS A 263 -25.97 12.16 0.46
N GLU A 264 -25.59 13.41 0.23
CA GLU A 264 -26.44 14.50 -0.24
C GLU A 264 -26.46 14.50 -1.78
N TYR A 265 -26.95 13.39 -2.35
CA TYR A 265 -26.82 13.12 -3.77
C TYR A 265 -27.53 14.12 -4.68
N ARG A 266 -28.59 14.78 -4.18
CA ARG A 266 -29.29 15.83 -4.94
C ARG A 266 -28.39 17.04 -5.13
N GLN A 267 -27.80 17.54 -4.05
CA GLN A 267 -26.89 18.69 -4.07
C GLN A 267 -25.65 18.39 -4.92
N ALA A 268 -25.06 17.20 -4.73
CA ALA A 268 -23.96 16.74 -5.58
C ALA A 268 -24.39 16.74 -7.06
N SER A 269 -25.57 16.21 -7.38
CA SER A 269 -26.03 16.09 -8.77
C SER A 269 -26.27 17.44 -9.42
N GLU A 270 -26.79 18.43 -8.69
CA GLU A 270 -27.02 19.78 -9.20
C GLU A 270 -25.70 20.51 -9.51
N LEU A 271 -24.68 20.35 -8.65
CA LEU A 271 -23.35 20.91 -8.87
C LEU A 271 -22.67 20.25 -10.07
N PHE A 272 -22.74 18.92 -10.17
CA PHE A 272 -22.18 18.20 -11.32
C PHE A 272 -22.93 18.49 -12.62
N GLU A 273 -24.26 18.65 -12.60
CA GLU A 273 -25.02 19.13 -13.75
C GLU A 273 -24.54 20.50 -14.23
N THR A 274 -24.16 21.38 -13.30
CA THR A 274 -23.58 22.68 -13.59
C THR A 274 -22.21 22.53 -14.26
N ILE A 275 -21.33 21.69 -13.70
CA ILE A 275 -20.01 21.38 -14.28
C ILE A 275 -20.15 20.81 -15.70
N LEU A 276 -21.06 19.86 -15.92
CA LEU A 276 -21.22 19.19 -17.22
C LEU A 276 -21.74 20.13 -18.32
N LYS A 277 -22.51 21.17 -17.97
CA LYS A 277 -23.06 22.15 -18.92
C LYS A 277 -22.02 23.18 -19.39
N GLN A 278 -20.92 23.36 -18.66
CA GLN A 278 -19.90 24.32 -19.05
C GLN A 278 -19.02 23.74 -20.17
N ASP A 279 -18.97 24.46 -21.31
CA ASP A 279 -18.20 24.04 -22.48
C ASP A 279 -16.69 24.19 -22.27
N THR A 280 -16.28 25.06 -21.37
CA THR A 280 -14.88 25.29 -20.96
C THR A 280 -14.29 24.14 -20.17
N VAL A 281 -15.11 23.24 -19.63
CA VAL A 281 -14.65 22.07 -18.86
C VAL A 281 -14.11 21.02 -19.81
N SER A 282 -12.88 20.59 -19.55
CA SER A 282 -12.23 19.53 -20.31
C SER A 282 -13.00 18.21 -20.19
N MET A 283 -12.75 17.31 -21.14
CA MET A 283 -13.41 16.01 -21.15
C MET A 283 -12.99 15.16 -19.93
N GLU A 284 -11.73 15.26 -19.51
CA GLU A 284 -11.13 14.56 -18.38
C GLU A 284 -11.78 14.97 -17.05
N ALA A 285 -12.03 16.27 -16.85
CA ALA A 285 -12.74 16.73 -15.66
C ALA A 285 -14.18 16.17 -15.61
N LYS A 286 -14.86 16.06 -16.76
CA LYS A 286 -16.20 15.45 -16.83
C LYS A 286 -16.17 13.95 -16.55
N LEU A 287 -15.13 13.24 -17.02
CA LEU A 287 -14.93 11.83 -16.69
C LEU A 287 -14.73 11.65 -15.19
N HIS A 288 -13.89 12.47 -14.57
CA HIS A 288 -13.63 12.38 -13.14
C HIS A 288 -14.91 12.54 -12.31
N VAL A 289 -15.78 13.48 -12.69
CA VAL A 289 -17.12 13.62 -12.11
C VAL A 289 -17.95 12.33 -12.25
N GLY A 290 -17.99 11.75 -13.45
CA GLY A 290 -18.69 10.48 -13.67
C GLY A 290 -18.13 9.33 -12.85
N GLU A 291 -16.81 9.25 -12.71
CA GLU A 291 -16.10 8.25 -11.90
C GLU A 291 -16.49 8.33 -10.42
N LEU A 292 -16.59 9.54 -9.86
CA LEU A 292 -17.04 9.74 -8.48
C LEU A 292 -18.46 9.19 -8.27
N TYR A 293 -19.36 9.42 -9.24
CA TYR A 293 -20.72 8.87 -9.21
C TYR A 293 -20.74 7.35 -9.33
N PHE A 294 -19.95 6.82 -10.26
CA PHE A 294 -19.81 5.39 -10.47
C PHE A 294 -19.30 4.69 -9.21
N ALA A 295 -18.29 5.25 -8.53
CA ALA A 295 -17.76 4.70 -7.29
C ALA A 295 -18.77 4.71 -6.13
N GLN A 296 -19.73 5.63 -6.11
CA GLN A 296 -20.81 5.63 -5.11
C GLN A 296 -21.98 4.72 -5.50
N MET A 297 -22.17 4.46 -6.79
CA MET A 297 -23.22 3.57 -7.30
C MET A 297 -23.13 2.15 -6.72
N ASP A 298 -21.91 1.65 -6.47
CA ASP A 298 -21.70 0.36 -5.80
C ASP A 298 -22.28 0.31 -4.38
N LYS A 299 -22.36 1.46 -3.70
CA LYS A 299 -22.94 1.59 -2.35
C LYS A 299 -24.43 1.94 -2.39
N ASP A 300 -24.86 2.62 -3.45
CA ASP A 300 -26.23 3.08 -3.64
C ASP A 300 -26.65 2.95 -5.11
N SER A 301 -27.32 1.83 -5.41
CA SER A 301 -27.76 1.52 -6.78
C SER A 301 -28.77 2.53 -7.33
N THR A 302 -29.37 3.38 -6.49
CA THR A 302 -30.29 4.44 -6.96
C THR A 302 -29.57 5.53 -7.77
N LEU A 303 -28.23 5.59 -7.69
CA LEU A 303 -27.40 6.50 -8.48
C LEU A 303 -27.19 6.04 -9.92
N ALA A 304 -27.55 4.81 -10.28
CA ALA A 304 -27.31 4.26 -11.62
C ALA A 304 -27.90 5.12 -12.76
N PRO A 305 -29.15 5.64 -12.69
CA PRO A 305 -29.71 6.47 -13.75
C PRO A 305 -28.96 7.80 -13.94
N VAL A 306 -28.54 8.44 -12.84
CA VAL A 306 -27.79 9.71 -12.89
C VAL A 306 -26.39 9.47 -13.43
N THR A 307 -25.70 8.46 -12.90
CA THR A 307 -24.36 8.04 -13.36
C THR A 307 -24.37 7.72 -14.85
N ARG A 308 -25.38 6.97 -15.32
CA ARG A 308 -25.58 6.68 -16.74
C ARG A 308 -25.77 7.95 -17.57
N SER A 309 -26.63 8.87 -17.13
CA SER A 309 -26.88 10.15 -17.83
C SER A 309 -25.59 10.96 -18.01
N ILE A 310 -24.72 10.99 -16.98
CA ILE A 310 -23.42 11.68 -17.05
C ILE A 310 -22.58 11.12 -18.20
N PHE A 311 -22.37 9.80 -18.23
CA PHE A 311 -21.56 9.17 -19.27
C PHE A 311 -22.22 9.18 -20.66
N GLU A 312 -23.56 9.16 -20.75
CA GLU A 312 -24.27 9.35 -22.01
C GLU A 312 -24.01 10.74 -22.61
N ARG A 313 -24.01 11.80 -21.79
CA ARG A 313 -23.69 13.16 -22.23
C ARG A 313 -22.23 13.31 -22.65
N ILE A 314 -21.30 12.70 -21.90
CA ILE A 314 -19.87 12.69 -22.27
C ILE A 314 -19.70 11.97 -23.61
N ARG A 315 -20.30 10.78 -23.78
CA ARG A 315 -20.30 10.04 -25.04
C ARG A 315 -20.84 10.86 -26.20
N ASP A 316 -21.98 11.52 -26.01
CA ASP A 316 -22.64 12.27 -27.09
C ASP A 316 -21.81 13.47 -27.54
N LYS A 317 -21.07 14.11 -26.61
CA LYS A 317 -20.15 15.21 -26.91
C LYS A 317 -18.80 14.73 -27.46
N TYR A 318 -18.32 13.57 -27.01
CA TYR A 318 -17.00 13.01 -27.35
C TYR A 318 -17.13 11.57 -27.86
N PRO A 319 -17.78 11.35 -29.02
CA PRO A 319 -18.14 9.99 -29.49
C PRO A 319 -16.96 9.12 -29.93
N GLN A 320 -15.75 9.69 -30.04
CA GLN A 320 -14.52 8.95 -30.37
C GLN A 320 -13.72 8.57 -29.12
N ASP A 321 -14.11 9.06 -27.95
CA ASP A 321 -13.48 8.67 -26.70
C ASP A 321 -14.11 7.39 -26.16
N TRP A 322 -13.26 6.43 -25.77
CA TRP A 322 -13.70 5.10 -25.36
C TRP A 322 -14.13 5.04 -23.88
N HIS A 323 -13.68 5.96 -23.01
CA HIS A 323 -13.88 5.89 -21.56
C HIS A 323 -15.37 5.96 -21.22
N ALA A 324 -16.12 6.87 -21.84
CA ALA A 324 -17.56 6.98 -21.61
C ALA A 324 -18.30 5.69 -21.96
N TYR A 325 -17.92 5.02 -23.05
CA TYR A 325 -18.47 3.71 -23.39
C TYR A 325 -18.07 2.64 -22.36
N TRP A 326 -16.83 2.65 -21.86
CA TRP A 326 -16.39 1.69 -20.84
C TRP A 326 -17.24 1.80 -19.58
N PHE A 327 -17.44 3.02 -19.06
CA PHE A 327 -18.30 3.22 -17.88
C PHE A 327 -19.76 2.85 -18.15
N LEU A 328 -20.31 3.17 -19.32
CA LEU A 328 -21.67 2.74 -19.67
C LEU A 328 -21.81 1.21 -19.75
N GLY A 329 -20.79 0.52 -20.24
CA GLY A 329 -20.73 -0.94 -20.24
C GLY A 329 -20.66 -1.53 -18.82
N ALA A 330 -19.82 -0.94 -17.97
CA ALA A 330 -19.67 -1.33 -16.57
C ALA A 330 -20.97 -1.09 -15.78
N ILE A 331 -21.64 0.04 -15.99
CA ILE A 331 -22.98 0.31 -15.42
C ILE A 331 -23.96 -0.77 -15.87
N GLY A 332 -23.97 -1.12 -17.15
CA GLY A 332 -24.80 -2.22 -17.66
C GLY A 332 -24.54 -3.54 -16.95
N THR A 333 -23.28 -3.85 -16.64
CA THR A 333 -22.90 -5.09 -15.93
C THR A 333 -23.45 -5.09 -14.51
N VAL A 334 -23.30 -3.98 -13.78
CA VAL A 334 -23.83 -3.83 -12.41
C VAL A 334 -25.35 -3.86 -12.38
N THR A 335 -26.02 -3.26 -13.37
CA THR A 335 -27.49 -3.23 -13.44
C THR A 335 -28.10 -4.45 -14.13
N HIS A 336 -27.29 -5.43 -14.53
CA HIS A 336 -27.71 -6.59 -15.34
C HIS A 336 -28.46 -6.22 -16.63
N ASP A 337 -28.08 -5.09 -17.26
CA ASP A 337 -28.56 -4.67 -18.58
C ASP A 337 -27.59 -5.18 -19.66
N ASP A 338 -27.84 -6.39 -20.16
CA ASP A 338 -27.04 -7.03 -21.20
C ASP A 338 -26.93 -6.18 -22.47
N SER A 339 -27.99 -5.47 -22.84
CA SER A 339 -28.01 -4.64 -24.05
C SER A 339 -27.08 -3.44 -23.90
N LEU A 340 -27.10 -2.80 -22.73
CA LEU A 340 -26.18 -1.70 -22.41
C LEU A 340 -24.73 -2.21 -22.35
N THR A 341 -24.50 -3.34 -21.70
CA THR A 341 -23.18 -3.97 -21.57
C THR A 341 -22.59 -4.30 -22.94
N VAL A 342 -23.29 -5.10 -23.74
CA VAL A 342 -22.81 -5.58 -25.05
C VAL A 342 -22.58 -4.42 -26.01
N ARG A 343 -23.51 -3.47 -26.09
CA ARG A 343 -23.40 -2.33 -27.03
C ARG A 343 -22.17 -1.48 -26.72
N ASN A 344 -21.99 -1.12 -25.45
CA ASN A 344 -20.93 -0.19 -25.08
C ASN A 344 -19.57 -0.86 -25.04
N PHE A 345 -19.42 -2.06 -24.47
CA PHE A 345 -18.13 -2.75 -24.52
C PHE A 345 -17.72 -3.13 -25.94
N ARG A 346 -18.66 -3.49 -26.83
CA ARG A 346 -18.33 -3.63 -28.26
C ARG A 346 -17.76 -2.34 -28.83
N LYS A 347 -18.33 -1.18 -28.47
CA LYS A 347 -17.79 0.10 -28.91
C LYS A 347 -16.40 0.39 -28.34
N VAL A 348 -16.14 0.03 -27.09
CA VAL A 348 -14.78 0.10 -26.51
C VAL A 348 -13.81 -0.77 -27.28
N THR A 349 -14.18 -2.00 -27.66
CA THR A 349 -13.31 -2.88 -28.45
C THR A 349 -12.98 -2.34 -29.84
N GLU A 350 -13.84 -1.48 -30.41
CA GLU A 350 -13.59 -0.78 -31.68
C GLU A 350 -12.65 0.42 -31.52
N LEU A 351 -12.82 1.21 -30.45
CA LEU A 351 -12.07 2.46 -30.22
C LEU A 351 -10.74 2.24 -29.49
N ALA A 352 -10.67 1.22 -28.63
CA ALA A 352 -9.56 0.89 -27.75
C ALA A 352 -9.38 -0.64 -27.71
N SER A 353 -9.01 -1.24 -28.84
CA SER A 353 -8.84 -2.70 -28.98
C SER A 353 -7.80 -3.31 -28.01
N TRP A 354 -6.89 -2.50 -27.49
CA TRP A 354 -5.91 -2.86 -26.45
C TRP A 354 -6.51 -3.00 -25.05
N ASN A 355 -7.76 -2.56 -24.83
CA ASN A 355 -8.45 -2.66 -23.54
C ASN A 355 -9.00 -4.08 -23.35
N ALA A 356 -8.27 -4.92 -22.60
CA ALA A 356 -8.65 -6.31 -22.35
C ALA A 356 -9.95 -6.45 -21.55
N ASP A 357 -10.22 -5.52 -20.62
CA ASP A 357 -11.43 -5.57 -19.79
C ASP A 357 -12.69 -5.52 -20.65
N ALA A 358 -12.70 -4.67 -21.69
CA ALA A 358 -13.83 -4.58 -22.61
C ALA A 358 -14.13 -5.91 -23.33
N TRP A 359 -13.09 -6.63 -23.75
CA TRP A 359 -13.24 -7.95 -24.37
C TRP A 359 -13.78 -8.98 -23.38
N VAL A 360 -13.24 -8.98 -22.15
CA VAL A 360 -13.64 -9.91 -21.09
C VAL A 360 -15.10 -9.67 -20.69
N TYR A 361 -15.50 -8.44 -20.38
CA TYR A 361 -16.88 -8.12 -20.01
C TYR A 361 -17.87 -8.28 -21.17
N LEU A 362 -17.45 -8.02 -22.41
CA LEU A 362 -18.28 -8.36 -23.57
C LEU A 362 -18.51 -9.87 -23.67
N SER A 363 -17.46 -10.67 -23.44
CA SER A 363 -17.55 -12.13 -23.49
C SER A 363 -18.35 -12.73 -22.33
N SER A 364 -18.32 -12.12 -21.14
CA SER A 364 -19.00 -12.65 -19.95
C SER A 364 -20.52 -12.72 -20.13
N VAL A 365 -21.13 -11.74 -20.81
CA VAL A 365 -22.58 -11.76 -21.12
C VAL A 365 -22.98 -12.99 -21.93
N PHE A 366 -22.10 -13.47 -22.81
CA PHE A 366 -22.34 -14.68 -23.60
C PHE A 366 -22.00 -15.95 -22.81
N LEU A 367 -21.00 -15.88 -21.93
CA LEU A 367 -20.62 -16.96 -21.03
C LEU A 367 -21.77 -17.30 -20.06
N ASP A 368 -22.41 -16.28 -19.48
CA ASP A 368 -23.55 -16.44 -18.57
C ASP A 368 -24.76 -17.11 -19.24
N LYS A 369 -24.85 -16.99 -20.57
CA LYS A 369 -25.88 -17.63 -21.40
C LYS A 369 -25.45 -18.98 -21.96
N ASN A 370 -24.27 -19.48 -21.57
CA ASN A 370 -23.63 -20.69 -22.11
C ASN A 370 -23.47 -20.66 -23.64
N ASN A 371 -23.42 -19.48 -24.26
CA ASN A 371 -23.22 -19.33 -25.70
C ASN A 371 -21.72 -19.33 -26.04
N PHE A 372 -21.09 -20.50 -25.88
CA PHE A 372 -19.65 -20.66 -26.08
C PHE A 372 -19.19 -20.35 -27.51
N ALA A 373 -20.08 -20.51 -28.50
CA ALA A 373 -19.80 -20.13 -29.89
C ALA A 373 -19.50 -18.62 -30.00
N GLU A 374 -20.35 -17.78 -29.40
CA GLU A 374 -20.17 -16.34 -29.42
C GLU A 374 -19.01 -15.88 -28.51
N VAL A 375 -18.82 -16.53 -27.35
CA VAL A 375 -17.64 -16.31 -26.50
C VAL A 375 -16.35 -16.53 -27.30
N SER A 376 -16.23 -17.66 -28.00
CA SER A 376 -15.05 -17.97 -28.81
C SER A 376 -14.85 -16.95 -29.93
N ARG A 377 -15.91 -16.53 -30.62
CA ARG A 377 -15.84 -15.52 -31.70
C ARG A 377 -15.33 -14.16 -31.21
N VAL A 378 -15.80 -13.71 -30.05
CA VAL A 378 -15.35 -12.45 -29.41
C VAL A 378 -13.89 -12.57 -28.99
N LEU A 379 -13.53 -13.63 -28.27
CA LEU A 379 -12.19 -13.78 -27.72
C LEU A 379 -11.12 -14.17 -28.76
N GLU A 380 -11.50 -14.79 -29.88
CA GLU A 380 -10.64 -14.98 -31.06
C GLU A 380 -10.23 -13.64 -31.70
N SER A 381 -11.07 -12.61 -31.57
CA SER A 381 -10.73 -11.26 -31.98
C SER A 381 -9.84 -10.59 -30.94
N ALA A 382 -10.16 -10.77 -29.65
CA ALA A 382 -9.39 -10.22 -28.53
C ALA A 382 -7.94 -10.74 -28.52
N VAL A 383 -7.71 -12.05 -28.64
CA VAL A 383 -6.36 -12.64 -28.53
C VAL A 383 -5.40 -12.14 -29.62
N LYS A 384 -5.90 -11.62 -30.75
CA LYS A 384 -5.09 -11.01 -31.81
C LYS A 384 -4.52 -9.65 -31.42
N VAL A 385 -5.20 -8.91 -30.54
CA VAL A 385 -4.85 -7.54 -30.15
C VAL A 385 -4.33 -7.45 -28.71
N VAL A 386 -4.76 -8.36 -27.84
CA VAL A 386 -4.32 -8.49 -26.44
C VAL A 386 -3.83 -9.93 -26.14
N PRO A 387 -2.82 -10.44 -26.86
CA PRO A 387 -2.36 -11.84 -26.72
C PRO A 387 -1.78 -12.18 -25.35
N GLU A 388 -1.37 -11.17 -24.57
CA GLU A 388 -0.73 -11.31 -23.27
C GLU A 388 -1.70 -11.19 -22.08
N ASP A 389 -3.01 -11.02 -22.33
CA ASP A 389 -3.99 -11.03 -21.22
C ASP A 389 -4.34 -12.46 -20.83
N PHE A 390 -4.11 -12.78 -19.56
CA PHE A 390 -4.37 -14.10 -18.98
C PHE A 390 -5.83 -14.52 -19.12
N ARG A 391 -6.77 -13.61 -18.81
CA ARG A 391 -8.21 -13.90 -18.77
C ARG A 391 -8.73 -14.18 -20.17
N VAL A 392 -8.26 -13.43 -21.17
CA VAL A 392 -8.61 -13.67 -22.58
C VAL A 392 -8.20 -15.08 -23.01
N ASN A 393 -6.95 -15.47 -22.77
CA ASN A 393 -6.46 -16.80 -23.13
C ASN A 393 -7.19 -17.92 -22.36
N PHE A 394 -7.41 -17.73 -21.06
CA PHE A 394 -8.10 -18.69 -20.20
C PHE A 394 -9.56 -18.89 -20.64
N LEU A 395 -10.34 -17.82 -20.79
CA LEU A 395 -11.75 -17.88 -21.18
C LEU A 395 -11.93 -18.42 -22.61
N LEU A 396 -11.01 -18.08 -23.53
CA LEU A 396 -11.01 -18.66 -24.87
C LEU A 396 -10.76 -20.17 -24.83
N GLY A 397 -9.85 -20.61 -23.97
CA GLY A 397 -9.57 -22.03 -23.73
C GLY A 397 -10.78 -22.80 -23.20
N VAL A 398 -11.46 -22.23 -22.19
CA VAL A 398 -12.71 -22.79 -21.66
C VAL A 398 -13.78 -22.87 -22.76
N ALA A 399 -13.95 -21.81 -23.56
CA ALA A 399 -14.92 -21.81 -24.65
C ALA A 399 -14.60 -22.87 -25.72
N TYR A 400 -13.32 -23.01 -26.11
CA TYR A 400 -12.90 -24.04 -27.06
C TYR A 400 -13.11 -25.45 -26.53
N ASN A 401 -12.82 -25.73 -25.25
CA ASN A 401 -13.09 -27.03 -24.66
C ASN A 401 -14.59 -27.36 -24.70
N ARG A 402 -15.45 -26.40 -24.36
CA ARG A 402 -16.92 -26.57 -24.41
C ARG A 402 -17.47 -26.78 -25.83
N LEU A 403 -16.74 -26.33 -26.85
CA LEU A 403 -17.03 -26.56 -28.26
C LEU A 403 -16.31 -27.80 -28.83
N GLU A 404 -15.69 -28.62 -27.97
CA GLU A 404 -14.90 -29.80 -28.35
C GLU A 404 -13.70 -29.51 -29.27
N ARG A 405 -13.28 -28.24 -29.37
CA ARG A 405 -12.08 -27.80 -30.09
C ARG A 405 -10.83 -27.96 -29.21
N ASN A 406 -10.59 -29.19 -28.76
CA ASN A 406 -9.60 -29.48 -27.71
C ASN A 406 -8.17 -29.07 -28.07
N GLU A 407 -7.75 -29.21 -29.33
CA GLU A 407 -6.41 -28.76 -29.76
C GLU A 407 -6.26 -27.24 -29.74
N ASP A 408 -7.32 -26.50 -30.09
CA ASP A 408 -7.30 -25.04 -29.99
C ASP A 408 -7.30 -24.59 -28.53
N ALA A 409 -8.08 -25.29 -27.68
CA ALA A 409 -8.14 -25.06 -26.24
C ALA A 409 -6.76 -25.24 -25.58
N ALA A 410 -6.05 -26.32 -25.93
CA ALA A 410 -4.72 -26.61 -25.40
C ALA A 410 -3.75 -25.46 -25.65
N ARG A 411 -3.67 -24.95 -26.88
CA ARG A 411 -2.74 -23.86 -27.25
C ARG A 411 -2.95 -22.59 -26.42
N VAL A 412 -4.20 -22.16 -26.25
CA VAL A 412 -4.51 -20.92 -25.53
C VAL A 412 -4.42 -21.12 -24.00
N LEU A 413 -4.73 -22.30 -23.47
CA LEU A 413 -4.57 -22.60 -22.05
C LEU A 413 -3.09 -22.77 -21.66
N GLU A 414 -2.25 -23.33 -22.54
CA GLU A 414 -0.80 -23.30 -22.38
C GLU A 414 -0.29 -21.86 -22.30
N ARG A 415 -0.82 -20.96 -23.13
CA ARG A 415 -0.49 -19.54 -23.06
C ARG A 415 -0.96 -18.91 -21.75
N ALA A 416 -2.19 -19.18 -21.31
CA ALA A 416 -2.70 -18.71 -20.02
C ALA A 416 -1.80 -19.18 -18.85
N ARG A 417 -1.40 -20.45 -18.84
CA ARG A 417 -0.47 -21.00 -17.85
C ARG A 417 0.92 -20.35 -17.92
N GLN A 418 1.43 -20.01 -19.10
CA GLN A 418 2.70 -19.26 -19.20
C GLN A 418 2.59 -17.85 -18.59
N LEU A 419 1.45 -17.19 -18.77
CA LEU A 419 1.18 -15.86 -18.23
C LEU A 419 0.98 -15.89 -16.70
N ASN A 420 0.32 -16.93 -16.17
CA ASN A 420 0.18 -17.17 -14.74
C ASN A 420 0.38 -18.65 -14.39
N GLY A 421 1.64 -19.03 -14.13
CA GLY A 421 2.03 -20.42 -13.92
C GLY A 421 1.60 -21.05 -12.58
N LYS A 422 0.92 -20.31 -11.72
CA LYS A 422 0.42 -20.81 -10.42
C LYS A 422 -1.11 -20.83 -10.33
N ASP A 423 -1.79 -20.46 -11.41
CA ASP A 423 -3.25 -20.44 -11.43
C ASP A 423 -3.80 -21.86 -11.51
N VAL A 424 -4.37 -22.33 -10.40
CA VAL A 424 -4.88 -23.71 -10.28
C VAL A 424 -6.00 -23.97 -11.28
N ASP A 425 -6.85 -22.99 -11.56
CA ASP A 425 -7.96 -23.14 -12.50
C ASP A 425 -7.45 -23.32 -13.94
N ALA A 426 -6.50 -22.49 -14.40
CA ALA A 426 -5.88 -22.64 -15.72
C ALA A 426 -5.15 -23.97 -15.88
N ILE A 427 -4.42 -24.41 -14.86
CA ILE A 427 -3.73 -25.72 -14.85
C ILE A 427 -4.74 -26.86 -14.95
N THR A 428 -5.82 -26.77 -14.17
CA THR A 428 -6.89 -27.79 -14.14
C THR A 428 -7.65 -27.85 -15.46
N GLN A 429 -7.99 -26.71 -16.05
CA GLN A 429 -8.64 -26.67 -17.37
C GLN A 429 -7.72 -27.24 -18.46
N LEU A 430 -6.42 -26.97 -18.42
CA LEU A 430 -5.47 -27.58 -19.34
C LEU A 430 -5.38 -29.11 -19.16
N ALA A 431 -5.41 -29.59 -17.91
CA ALA A 431 -5.43 -31.03 -17.61
C ALA A 431 -6.69 -31.72 -18.17
N ILE A 432 -7.86 -31.09 -18.04
CA ILE A 432 -9.13 -31.57 -18.63
C ILE A 432 -9.02 -31.66 -20.16
N VAL A 433 -8.42 -30.64 -20.79
CA VAL A 433 -8.23 -30.64 -22.25
C VAL A 433 -7.25 -31.73 -22.69
N TYR A 434 -6.13 -31.91 -21.98
CA TYR A 434 -5.18 -32.99 -22.28
C TYR A 434 -5.77 -34.38 -22.05
N GLU A 435 -6.65 -34.56 -21.06
CA GLU A 435 -7.43 -35.79 -20.87
C GLU A 435 -8.29 -36.08 -22.11
N ALA A 436 -9.01 -35.08 -22.62
CA ALA A 436 -9.83 -35.22 -23.83
C ALA A 436 -8.99 -35.54 -25.09
N LEU A 437 -7.74 -35.08 -25.12
CA LEU A 437 -6.75 -35.40 -26.15
C LEU A 437 -6.00 -36.72 -25.90
N LYS A 438 -6.30 -37.43 -24.80
CA LYS A 438 -5.65 -38.67 -24.36
C LYS A 438 -4.14 -38.53 -24.11
N ARG A 439 -3.69 -37.32 -23.75
CA ARG A 439 -2.31 -36.97 -23.37
C ARG A 439 -2.11 -37.20 -21.88
N TYR A 440 -2.21 -38.47 -21.48
CA TYR A 440 -2.36 -38.88 -20.09
C TYR A 440 -1.17 -38.55 -19.19
N ASP A 441 0.06 -38.64 -19.71
CA ASP A 441 1.27 -38.30 -18.94
C ASP A 441 1.27 -36.80 -18.58
N GLU A 442 0.90 -35.94 -19.53
CA GLU A 442 0.78 -34.50 -19.29
C GLU A 442 -0.42 -34.16 -18.38
N THR A 443 -1.54 -34.86 -18.53
CA THR A 443 -2.70 -34.72 -17.64
C THR A 443 -2.32 -34.99 -16.19
N ASP A 444 -1.65 -36.13 -15.93
CA ASP A 444 -1.23 -36.52 -14.58
C ASP A 444 -0.25 -35.49 -14.02
N SER A 445 0.73 -35.04 -14.82
CA SER A 445 1.66 -34.01 -14.39
C SER A 445 0.98 -32.69 -14.02
N LEU A 446 -0.07 -32.29 -14.72
CA LEU A 446 -0.79 -31.04 -14.45
C LEU A 446 -1.67 -31.16 -13.20
N TYR A 447 -2.36 -32.28 -13.00
CA TYR A 447 -3.12 -32.50 -11.77
C TYR A 447 -2.23 -32.53 -10.53
N GLU A 448 -1.06 -33.18 -10.61
CA GLU A 448 -0.07 -33.18 -9.53
C GLU A 448 0.47 -31.77 -9.24
N GLU A 449 0.70 -30.99 -10.28
CA GLU A 449 1.09 -29.60 -10.14
C GLU A 449 0.00 -28.75 -9.48
N ALA A 450 -1.26 -28.90 -9.89
CA ALA A 450 -2.40 -28.21 -9.29
C ALA A 450 -2.53 -28.55 -7.79
N LEU A 451 -2.44 -29.83 -7.42
CA LEU A 451 -2.48 -30.30 -6.03
C LEU A 451 -1.25 -29.88 -5.21
N ARG A 452 -0.11 -29.61 -5.85
CA ARG A 452 1.05 -29.03 -5.16
C ARG A 452 0.80 -27.57 -4.75
N PHE A 453 0.07 -26.80 -5.57
CA PHE A 453 -0.28 -25.42 -5.25
C PHE A 453 -1.47 -25.32 -4.29
N ASP A 454 -2.48 -26.16 -4.47
CA ASP A 454 -3.64 -26.25 -3.57
C ASP A 454 -3.99 -27.72 -3.26
N PRO A 455 -3.36 -28.31 -2.22
CA PRO A 455 -3.58 -29.72 -1.86
C PRO A 455 -4.99 -30.06 -1.40
N ALA A 456 -5.80 -29.05 -1.04
CA ALA A 456 -7.15 -29.22 -0.54
C ALA A 456 -8.21 -28.87 -1.60
N ASN A 457 -7.81 -28.57 -2.83
CA ASN A 457 -8.73 -28.18 -3.89
C ASN A 457 -9.67 -29.33 -4.25
N HIS A 458 -10.91 -29.25 -3.80
CA HIS A 458 -11.90 -30.32 -3.97
C HIS A 458 -12.27 -30.56 -5.45
N LEU A 459 -12.19 -29.54 -6.31
CA LEU A 459 -12.44 -29.68 -7.76
C LEU A 459 -11.33 -30.50 -8.42
N VAL A 460 -10.07 -30.19 -8.11
CA VAL A 460 -8.91 -30.91 -8.64
C VAL A 460 -8.89 -32.35 -8.16
N LEU A 461 -9.12 -32.57 -6.85
CA LEU A 461 -9.21 -33.90 -6.27
C LEU A 461 -10.29 -34.75 -6.94
N ASN A 462 -11.48 -34.18 -7.16
CA ASN A 462 -12.57 -34.86 -7.85
C ASN A 462 -12.17 -35.21 -9.30
N ASN A 463 -11.76 -34.22 -10.09
CA ASN A 463 -11.47 -34.42 -11.51
C ASN A 463 -10.32 -35.40 -11.74
N TYR A 464 -9.29 -35.34 -10.89
CA TYR A 464 -8.17 -36.27 -11.00
C TYR A 464 -8.58 -37.69 -10.57
N SER A 465 -9.39 -37.82 -9.51
CA SER A 465 -9.93 -39.13 -9.09
C SER A 465 -10.79 -39.77 -10.19
N TYR A 466 -11.64 -38.99 -10.86
CA TYR A 466 -12.44 -39.46 -11.97
C TYR A 466 -11.56 -39.93 -13.14
N SER A 467 -10.57 -39.12 -13.54
CA SER A 467 -9.62 -39.48 -14.62
C SER A 467 -8.84 -40.78 -14.32
N LEU A 468 -8.38 -40.98 -13.09
CA LEU A 468 -7.70 -42.22 -12.68
C LEU A 468 -8.65 -43.42 -12.69
N ALA A 469 -9.87 -43.24 -12.18
CA ALA A 469 -10.91 -44.26 -12.18
C ALA A 469 -11.25 -44.68 -13.62
N GLU A 470 -11.50 -43.72 -14.50
CA GLU A 470 -11.81 -43.95 -15.91
C GLU A 470 -10.75 -44.77 -16.64
N ARG A 471 -9.48 -44.53 -16.33
CA ARG A 471 -8.33 -45.25 -16.90
C ARG A 471 -8.00 -46.57 -16.18
N ASN A 472 -8.72 -46.91 -15.11
CA ASN A 472 -8.49 -48.10 -14.28
C ASN A 472 -7.13 -48.15 -13.57
N ILE A 473 -6.56 -47.01 -13.22
CA ILE A 473 -5.22 -46.94 -12.62
C ILE A 473 -5.25 -46.27 -11.26
N GLN A 474 -4.35 -46.67 -10.36
CA GLN A 474 -4.20 -46.07 -9.03
C GLN A 474 -5.53 -45.92 -8.26
N LEU A 475 -6.42 -46.92 -8.35
CA LEU A 475 -7.80 -46.83 -7.86
C LEU A 475 -7.92 -46.50 -6.36
N GLU A 476 -7.01 -47.01 -5.53
CA GLU A 476 -6.95 -46.67 -4.11
C GLU A 476 -6.67 -45.18 -3.89
N ARG A 477 -5.77 -44.60 -4.69
CA ARG A 477 -5.48 -43.18 -4.66
C ARG A 477 -6.66 -42.36 -5.17
N ALA A 478 -7.35 -42.84 -6.21
CA ALA A 478 -8.58 -42.23 -6.69
C ALA A 478 -9.64 -42.19 -5.57
N ARG A 479 -9.80 -43.28 -4.80
CA ARG A 479 -10.69 -43.35 -3.64
C ARG A 479 -10.35 -42.30 -2.59
N GLU A 480 -9.09 -42.21 -2.18
CA GLU A 480 -8.66 -41.21 -1.18
C GLU A 480 -8.95 -39.77 -1.63
N MET A 481 -8.76 -39.46 -2.92
CA MET A 481 -9.03 -38.13 -3.46
C MET A 481 -10.54 -37.85 -3.56
N ALA A 482 -11.33 -38.81 -4.05
CA ALA A 482 -12.78 -38.71 -4.13
C ALA A 482 -13.41 -38.56 -2.73
N GLU A 483 -12.94 -39.30 -1.73
CA GLU A 483 -13.35 -39.16 -0.32
C GLU A 483 -13.13 -37.75 0.21
N LYS A 484 -11.95 -37.17 -0.07
CA LYS A 484 -11.64 -35.79 0.33
C LYS A 484 -12.54 -34.78 -0.37
N ALA A 485 -12.81 -34.95 -1.67
CA ALA A 485 -13.70 -34.09 -2.43
C ALA A 485 -15.15 -34.14 -1.91
N VAL A 486 -15.69 -35.34 -1.70
CA VAL A 486 -17.03 -35.54 -1.11
C VAL A 486 -17.09 -35.00 0.31
N LYS A 487 -16.07 -35.22 1.14
CA LYS A 487 -16.02 -34.66 2.50
C LYS A 487 -16.05 -33.13 2.49
N ALA A 488 -15.38 -32.49 1.53
CA ALA A 488 -15.38 -31.04 1.39
C ALA A 488 -16.74 -30.50 0.90
N ARG A 489 -17.43 -31.23 0.01
CA ARG A 489 -18.75 -30.87 -0.54
C ARG A 489 -19.69 -32.08 -0.56
N PRO A 490 -20.30 -32.46 0.59
CA PRO A 490 -21.10 -33.69 0.70
C PRO A 490 -22.37 -33.71 -0.16
N ASP A 491 -22.87 -32.54 -0.53
CA ASP A 491 -24.10 -32.37 -1.31
C ASP A 491 -23.86 -32.19 -2.82
N ASN A 492 -22.61 -32.22 -3.29
CA ASN A 492 -22.31 -32.07 -4.71
C ASN A 492 -22.58 -33.38 -5.47
N ALA A 493 -23.58 -33.38 -6.35
CA ALA A 493 -24.01 -34.55 -7.11
C ALA A 493 -22.87 -35.16 -7.96
N SER A 494 -22.08 -34.33 -8.65
CA SER A 494 -20.97 -34.81 -9.48
C SER A 494 -19.86 -35.48 -8.66
N TYR A 495 -19.65 -35.05 -7.41
CA TYR A 495 -18.64 -35.67 -6.53
C TYR A 495 -19.12 -36.99 -5.98
N LEU A 496 -20.42 -37.08 -5.67
CA LEU A 496 -21.05 -38.33 -5.26
C LEU A 496 -21.02 -39.36 -6.40
N ASP A 497 -21.32 -38.93 -7.63
CA ASP A 497 -21.21 -39.78 -8.83
C ASP A 497 -19.78 -40.26 -9.06
N THR A 498 -18.79 -39.35 -9.02
CA THR A 498 -17.37 -39.70 -9.13
C THR A 498 -16.95 -40.73 -8.08
N MET A 499 -17.38 -40.56 -6.84
CA MET A 499 -17.10 -41.51 -5.76
C MET A 499 -17.75 -42.87 -6.03
N GLY A 500 -19.00 -42.88 -6.50
CA GLY A 500 -19.68 -44.10 -6.93
C GLY A 500 -18.94 -44.82 -8.06
N TRP A 501 -18.46 -44.07 -9.06
CA TRP A 501 -17.68 -44.60 -10.16
C TRP A 501 -16.34 -45.19 -9.71
N VAL A 502 -15.63 -44.52 -8.79
CA VAL A 502 -14.39 -45.06 -8.19
C VAL A 502 -14.65 -46.41 -7.50
N TYR A 503 -15.70 -46.53 -6.70
CA TYR A 503 -16.08 -47.80 -6.07
C TYR A 503 -16.45 -48.87 -7.08
N TYR A 504 -17.17 -48.50 -8.16
CA TYR A 504 -17.48 -49.43 -9.24
C TYR A 504 -16.20 -50.02 -9.86
N ARG A 505 -15.18 -49.19 -10.10
CA ARG A 505 -13.89 -49.62 -10.65
C ARG A 505 -13.08 -50.48 -9.67
N LEU A 506 -13.26 -50.28 -8.36
CA LEU A 506 -12.72 -51.14 -7.30
C LEU A 506 -13.46 -52.49 -7.15
N GLY A 507 -14.63 -52.64 -7.78
CA GLY A 507 -15.48 -53.83 -7.65
C GLY A 507 -16.41 -53.79 -6.42
N GLU A 508 -16.45 -52.68 -5.71
CA GLU A 508 -17.28 -52.43 -4.52
C GLU A 508 -18.68 -51.94 -4.96
N TYR A 509 -19.42 -52.81 -5.64
CA TYR A 509 -20.63 -52.41 -6.36
C TYR A 509 -21.78 -51.94 -5.47
N ARG A 510 -21.85 -52.40 -4.21
CA ARG A 510 -22.93 -51.98 -3.29
C ARG A 510 -22.73 -50.53 -2.85
N GLU A 511 -21.52 -50.21 -2.44
CA GLU A 511 -21.07 -48.88 -2.07
C GLU A 511 -21.20 -47.93 -3.27
N ALA A 512 -20.80 -48.38 -4.47
CA ALA A 512 -21.00 -47.65 -5.71
C ALA A 512 -22.46 -47.24 -5.93
N ALA A 513 -23.40 -48.20 -5.80
CA ALA A 513 -24.82 -47.95 -5.97
C ALA A 513 -25.38 -46.94 -4.95
N GLU A 514 -24.91 -46.98 -3.70
CA GLU A 514 -25.33 -46.02 -2.68
C GLU A 514 -24.93 -44.58 -3.04
N TYR A 515 -23.70 -44.37 -3.51
CA TYR A 515 -23.21 -43.05 -3.87
C TYR A 515 -23.87 -42.50 -5.14
N VAL A 516 -24.03 -43.31 -6.19
CA VAL A 516 -24.69 -42.86 -7.43
C VAL A 516 -26.18 -42.58 -7.19
N ARG A 517 -26.88 -43.37 -6.36
CA ARG A 517 -28.26 -43.04 -5.95
C ARG A 517 -28.34 -41.71 -5.21
N LYS A 518 -27.42 -41.44 -4.27
CA LYS A 518 -27.35 -40.14 -3.59
C LYS A 518 -27.09 -38.99 -4.56
N ALA A 519 -26.31 -39.22 -5.63
CA ALA A 519 -26.12 -38.21 -6.68
C ALA A 519 -27.43 -37.92 -7.43
N ILE A 520 -28.19 -38.97 -7.80
CA ILE A 520 -29.49 -38.84 -8.46
C ILE A 520 -30.52 -38.12 -7.57
N GLU A 521 -30.53 -38.41 -6.27
CA GLU A 521 -31.41 -37.77 -5.29
C GLU A 521 -31.22 -36.24 -5.20
N LYS A 522 -30.10 -35.67 -5.69
CA LYS A 522 -29.89 -34.22 -5.74
C LYS A 522 -30.73 -33.51 -6.81
N GLY A 523 -31.28 -34.24 -7.79
CA GLY A 523 -32.32 -33.75 -8.69
C GLY A 523 -31.86 -33.20 -10.05
N ASP A 524 -30.56 -33.23 -10.35
CA ASP A 524 -29.95 -32.71 -11.59
C ASP A 524 -29.01 -33.71 -12.29
N ALA A 525 -29.20 -35.01 -12.04
CA ALA A 525 -28.38 -36.07 -12.63
C ALA A 525 -28.42 -36.08 -14.17
N SER A 526 -27.24 -36.14 -14.78
CA SER A 526 -27.07 -36.25 -16.23
C SER A 526 -27.31 -37.69 -16.71
N ALA A 527 -27.44 -37.88 -18.03
CA ALA A 527 -27.54 -39.20 -18.64
C ALA A 527 -26.42 -40.15 -18.19
N VAL A 528 -25.20 -39.64 -18.04
CA VAL A 528 -24.02 -40.40 -17.60
C VAL A 528 -24.20 -40.97 -16.17
N VAL A 529 -24.81 -40.22 -15.26
CA VAL A 529 -25.05 -40.71 -13.88
C VAL A 529 -26.03 -41.88 -13.87
N TYR A 530 -27.07 -41.83 -14.71
CA TYR A 530 -28.01 -42.95 -14.87
C TYR A 530 -27.36 -44.15 -15.58
N GLU A 531 -26.48 -43.91 -16.54
CA GLU A 531 -25.65 -44.95 -17.17
C GLU A 531 -24.78 -45.66 -16.12
N HIS A 532 -24.03 -44.90 -15.30
CA HIS A 532 -23.24 -45.46 -14.20
C HIS A 532 -24.09 -46.33 -13.27
N LEU A 533 -25.28 -45.87 -12.88
CA LEU A 533 -26.16 -46.67 -12.02
C LEU A 533 -26.61 -47.96 -12.72
N GLY A 534 -26.93 -47.89 -14.02
CA GLY A 534 -27.28 -49.07 -14.81
C GLY A 534 -26.16 -50.10 -14.83
N ASP A 535 -24.93 -49.66 -15.08
CA ASP A 535 -23.73 -50.50 -15.09
C ASP A 535 -23.47 -51.16 -13.73
N ILE A 536 -23.61 -50.38 -12.65
CA ILE A 536 -23.47 -50.87 -11.28
C ILE A 536 -24.53 -51.93 -10.97
N LEU A 537 -25.80 -51.68 -11.31
CA LEU A 537 -26.91 -52.62 -11.06
C LEU A 537 -26.73 -53.92 -11.85
N TYR A 538 -26.22 -53.83 -13.08
CA TYR A 538 -25.90 -55.01 -13.87
C TYR A 538 -24.84 -55.89 -13.19
N LYS A 539 -23.79 -55.29 -12.60
CA LYS A 539 -22.79 -56.02 -11.81
C LYS A 539 -23.34 -56.62 -10.52
N LEU A 540 -24.42 -56.04 -9.98
CA LEU A 540 -25.17 -56.57 -8.83
C LEU A 540 -26.20 -57.65 -9.21
N ASP A 541 -26.25 -58.07 -10.47
CA ASP A 541 -27.24 -59.02 -11.04
C ASP A 541 -28.70 -58.50 -11.03
N ASP A 542 -28.90 -57.19 -10.81
CA ASP A 542 -30.20 -56.53 -10.97
C ASP A 542 -30.37 -56.04 -12.41
N LYS A 543 -30.61 -56.99 -13.32
CA LYS A 543 -30.72 -56.73 -14.76
C LYS A 543 -31.93 -55.88 -15.12
N GLN A 544 -33.01 -55.99 -14.35
CA GLN A 544 -34.22 -55.21 -14.59
C GLN A 544 -34.00 -53.75 -14.18
N GLY A 545 -33.43 -53.52 -13.00
CA GLY A 545 -33.05 -52.18 -12.56
C GLY A 545 -32.02 -51.54 -13.51
N ALA A 546 -31.02 -52.31 -13.97
CA ALA A 546 -30.04 -51.82 -14.95
C ALA A 546 -30.70 -51.31 -16.23
N LEU A 547 -31.58 -52.13 -16.83
CA LEU A 547 -32.34 -51.76 -18.03
C LEU A 547 -33.20 -50.51 -17.83
N GLU A 548 -33.82 -50.36 -16.65
CA GLU A 548 -34.61 -49.16 -16.33
C GLU A 548 -33.73 -47.91 -16.31
N GLN A 549 -32.55 -47.96 -15.68
CA GLN A 549 -31.66 -46.80 -15.61
C GLN A 549 -31.03 -46.45 -16.96
N TRP A 550 -30.60 -47.43 -17.75
CA TRP A 550 -30.09 -47.19 -19.11
C TRP A 550 -31.16 -46.58 -20.02
N ASN A 551 -32.44 -46.99 -19.90
CA ASN A 551 -33.52 -46.35 -20.65
C ASN A 551 -33.73 -44.89 -20.24
N ILE A 552 -33.60 -44.55 -18.95
CA ILE A 552 -33.64 -43.15 -18.50
C ILE A 552 -32.47 -42.37 -19.09
N ALA A 553 -31.25 -42.93 -19.05
CA ALA A 553 -30.07 -42.33 -19.65
C ALA A 553 -30.25 -42.07 -21.16
N LEU A 554 -30.80 -43.03 -21.91
CA LEU A 554 -31.09 -42.89 -23.34
C LEU A 554 -32.20 -41.86 -23.63
N GLN A 555 -33.17 -41.70 -22.74
CA GLN A 555 -34.18 -40.63 -22.88
C GLN A 555 -33.57 -39.23 -22.68
N LEU A 556 -32.57 -39.12 -21.79
CA LEU A 556 -31.86 -37.88 -21.53
C LEU A 556 -30.82 -37.57 -22.62
N ASP A 557 -30.19 -38.58 -23.21
CA ASP A 557 -29.28 -38.47 -24.36
C ASP A 557 -29.55 -39.55 -25.41
N GLY A 558 -30.46 -39.24 -26.34
CA GLY A 558 -30.89 -40.15 -27.40
C GLY A 558 -29.82 -40.48 -28.46
N ASN A 559 -28.64 -39.88 -28.38
CA ASN A 559 -27.53 -40.15 -29.29
C ASN A 559 -26.42 -40.99 -28.65
N ASN A 560 -26.54 -41.36 -27.37
CA ASN A 560 -25.54 -42.17 -26.69
C ASN A 560 -25.48 -43.57 -27.33
N ARG A 561 -24.35 -43.92 -27.95
CA ARG A 561 -24.14 -45.20 -28.65
C ARG A 561 -23.69 -46.33 -27.71
N ALA A 562 -23.36 -46.02 -26.47
CA ALA A 562 -22.92 -46.99 -25.47
C ALA A 562 -24.11 -47.73 -24.81
N LEU A 563 -25.27 -47.10 -24.81
CA LEU A 563 -26.58 -47.59 -24.34
C LEU A 563 -27.36 -48.26 -25.47
#